data_AF-A0A7Z9T9K9-F1
#
_entry.id   AF-A0A7Z9T9K9-F1
#
_cell.length_a   1.000
_cell.length_b   1.000
_cell.length_c   1.000
_cell.angle_alpha   90.00
_cell.angle_beta   90.00
_cell.angle_gamma   90.00
#
_symmetry.space_group_name_H-M   'P 1'
#
loop_
_entity.id
_entity.type
_entity.pdbx_description
1 polymer ?
#
loop_
_entity_poly.entity_id
_entity_poly.type
_entity_poly.pdbx_seq_one_letter_code
_entity_poly.pdbx_strand_id
1 'polypeptide(L)'
;MRTRKWLGHSTFAALLLVFFTAIAVAQEETRPSGATFLGDTGLWFVPTAEVLDNGSVAAAGHLSTFNYEQGFTAVQTVAGSFAVGVGERAEVFGSVGVLTRIDRDLRPLFQSGQPNVGGAIVDFPHVNSAFSGNKFGDVVIGLKTNILSERQQAPLALAVRGWVKLPTGDRKAGTTTGELDGAVGLVMSKAVGNAEIAAHSQFV
;
A
#
# COMPACT_ATOMS: atom_id res chain seq x y z
N MET A 1 37.34 -22.92 -6.74
CA MET A 1 36.60 -21.77 -7.34
C MET A 1 35.16 -21.78 -6.85
N ARG A 2 34.81 -21.14 -5.72
CA ARG A 2 33.42 -21.05 -5.25
C ARG A 2 33.18 -20.02 -4.12
N THR A 3 33.56 -18.76 -4.32
CA THR A 3 33.27 -17.68 -3.35
C THR A 3 33.21 -16.32 -4.06
N ARG A 4 32.13 -16.05 -4.82
CA ARG A 4 31.99 -14.71 -5.45
C ARG A 4 30.56 -14.17 -5.62
N LYS A 5 29.54 -14.78 -4.97
CA LYS A 5 28.14 -14.35 -5.14
C LYS A 5 27.51 -13.64 -3.93
N TRP A 6 28.26 -13.43 -2.84
CA TRP A 6 27.74 -12.82 -1.61
C TRP A 6 28.18 -11.37 -1.36
N LEU A 7 28.98 -10.77 -2.26
CA LEU A 7 29.42 -9.37 -2.11
C LEU A 7 28.49 -8.35 -2.81
N GLY A 8 27.54 -8.79 -3.64
CA GLY A 8 26.71 -7.89 -4.44
C GLY A 8 25.49 -7.29 -3.71
N HIS A 9 25.04 -7.91 -2.62
CA HIS A 9 23.85 -7.45 -1.88
C HIS A 9 24.22 -6.50 -0.74
N SER A 10 25.40 -6.65 -0.14
CA SER A 10 25.88 -5.81 0.96
C SER A 10 26.34 -4.42 0.49
N THR A 11 26.82 -4.32 -0.76
CA THR A 11 27.28 -3.04 -1.33
C THR A 11 26.13 -2.11 -1.72
N PHE A 12 24.94 -2.63 -2.05
CA PHE A 12 23.78 -1.80 -2.36
C PHE A 12 23.18 -1.15 -1.10
N ALA A 13 23.15 -1.86 0.03
CA ALA A 13 22.72 -1.31 1.32
C ALA A 13 23.70 -0.24 1.84
N ALA A 14 25.01 -0.45 1.65
CA ALA A 14 26.04 0.51 2.07
C ALA A 14 26.06 1.78 1.20
N LEU A 15 25.80 1.68 -0.11
CA LEU A 15 25.71 2.85 -0.98
C LEU A 15 24.46 3.71 -0.70
N LEU A 16 23.34 3.10 -0.31
CA LEU A 16 22.14 3.84 0.07
C LEU A 16 22.33 4.62 1.38
N LEU A 17 23.12 4.09 2.32
CA LEU A 17 23.46 4.76 3.59
C LEU A 17 24.40 5.97 3.41
N VAL A 18 25.26 5.97 2.38
CA VAL A 18 26.22 7.07 2.13
C VAL A 18 25.57 8.27 1.44
N PHE A 19 24.45 8.11 0.75
CA PHE A 19 23.71 9.24 0.16
C PHE A 19 22.90 10.06 1.17
N PHE A 20 22.75 9.60 2.42
CA PHE A 20 21.90 10.27 3.42
C PHE A 20 22.66 11.04 4.51
N THR A 21 23.99 11.12 4.46
CA THR A 21 24.81 11.71 5.53
C THR A 21 24.96 13.23 5.53
N ALA A 22 24.15 14.00 4.80
CA ALA A 22 24.24 15.46 4.88
C ALA A 22 22.88 16.15 4.90
N ILE A 23 22.79 17.11 5.83
CA ILE A 23 21.72 18.07 6.10
C ILE A 23 20.64 17.55 7.06
N ALA A 24 20.95 17.65 8.36
CA ALA A 24 19.94 17.83 9.38
C ALA A 24 19.58 19.32 9.41
N VAL A 25 18.49 19.72 8.73
CA VAL A 25 17.80 20.97 9.07
C VAL A 25 16.71 20.60 10.06
N ALA A 26 16.68 21.28 11.21
CA ALA A 26 15.53 21.25 12.08
C ALA A 26 14.35 21.88 11.34
N GLN A 27 13.49 21.07 10.73
CA GLN A 27 12.24 21.55 10.14
C GLN A 27 11.13 21.32 11.16
N GLU A 28 10.84 22.39 11.91
CA GLU A 28 9.76 22.50 12.92
C GLU A 28 8.38 22.71 12.26
N GLU A 29 8.29 22.49 10.96
CA GLU A 29 7.04 22.54 10.20
C GLU A 29 6.44 21.14 10.18
N THR A 30 5.28 20.98 10.84
CA THR A 30 4.51 19.72 10.94
C THR A 30 4.48 19.03 9.58
N ARG A 31 5.24 17.92 9.43
CA ARG A 31 5.32 17.19 8.15
C ARG A 31 3.91 16.80 7.70
N PRO A 32 3.56 16.99 6.42
CA PRO A 32 2.25 16.59 5.91
C PRO A 32 1.98 15.11 6.20
N SER A 33 0.91 14.83 6.94
CA SER A 33 0.50 13.48 7.33
C SER A 33 -0.83 13.12 6.67
N GLY A 34 -0.74 12.69 5.41
CA GLY A 34 -1.86 12.07 4.71
C GLY A 34 -1.99 10.58 5.03
N ALA A 35 -3.14 10.00 4.72
CA ALA A 35 -3.35 8.55 4.76
C ALA A 35 -3.20 7.95 3.34
N THR A 36 -2.45 6.86 3.22
CA THR A 36 -2.33 6.07 1.98
C THR A 36 -3.67 5.39 1.65
N PHE A 37 -3.74 4.73 0.49
CA PHE A 37 -4.89 3.91 0.10
C PHE A 37 -5.18 2.76 1.10
N LEU A 38 -4.16 2.32 1.83
CA LEU A 38 -4.28 1.30 2.88
C LEU A 38 -4.50 1.92 4.27
N GLY A 39 -4.30 3.23 4.43
CA GLY A 39 -4.61 4.01 5.64
C GLY A 39 -3.41 4.54 6.40
N ASP A 40 -2.23 3.94 6.24
CA ASP A 40 -1.04 4.35 6.99
C ASP A 40 -0.49 5.70 6.51
N THR A 41 0.36 6.35 7.31
CA THR A 41 0.93 7.66 7.00
C THR A 41 1.72 7.63 5.69
N GLY A 42 1.40 8.54 4.77
CA GLY A 42 2.07 8.68 3.48
C GLY A 42 1.21 9.36 2.41
N LEU A 43 1.47 9.04 1.15
CA LEU A 43 0.78 9.61 -0.02
C LEU A 43 0.33 8.51 -0.99
N TRP A 44 -0.97 8.33 -1.14
CA TRP A 44 -1.59 7.38 -2.09
C TRP A 44 -1.04 5.95 -1.94
N PHE A 45 -0.19 5.46 -2.84
CA PHE A 45 0.47 4.14 -2.79
C PHE A 45 1.81 4.16 -2.04
N VAL A 46 2.33 5.33 -1.70
CA VAL A 46 3.67 5.50 -1.12
C VAL A 46 3.57 5.72 0.39
N PRO A 47 3.73 4.68 1.22
CA PRO A 47 3.86 4.87 2.66
C PRO A 47 5.18 5.56 3.00
N THR A 48 5.17 6.38 4.04
CA THR A 48 6.41 6.88 4.69
C THR A 48 6.69 6.06 5.94
N ALA A 49 7.95 6.09 6.39
CA ALA A 49 8.36 5.36 7.58
C ALA A 49 8.02 6.11 8.89
N GLU A 50 7.64 7.38 8.79
CA GLU A 50 7.11 8.13 9.92
C GLU A 50 5.72 7.62 10.32
N VAL A 51 5.39 7.83 11.61
CA VAL A 51 4.09 7.49 12.18
C VAL A 51 3.42 8.74 12.74
N LEU A 52 2.12 8.69 12.98
CA LEU A 52 1.41 9.78 13.67
C LEU A 52 1.87 9.94 15.14
N ASP A 53 1.77 11.16 15.66
CA ASP A 53 1.96 11.41 17.09
C ASP A 53 0.87 10.70 17.91
N ASN A 54 1.15 10.46 19.20
CA ASN A 54 0.23 9.70 20.04
C ASN A 54 -1.16 10.36 20.12
N GLY A 55 -2.21 9.62 19.75
CA GLY A 55 -3.59 10.10 19.73
C GLY A 55 -3.95 10.96 18.52
N SER A 56 -3.00 11.30 17.64
CA SER A 56 -3.28 11.98 16.38
C SER A 56 -3.94 11.03 15.39
N VAL A 57 -4.83 11.59 14.57
CA VAL A 57 -5.60 10.86 13.57
C VAL A 57 -5.36 11.48 12.20
N ALA A 58 -5.16 10.63 11.19
CA ALA A 58 -5.20 11.01 9.79
C ALA A 58 -6.31 10.22 9.09
N ALA A 59 -7.01 10.85 8.16
CA ALA A 59 -8.03 10.20 7.34
C ALA A 59 -8.02 10.76 5.93
N ALA A 60 -8.35 9.92 4.96
CA ALA A 60 -8.47 10.31 3.56
C ALA A 60 -9.59 9.53 2.85
N GLY A 61 -10.25 10.22 1.92
CA GLY A 61 -11.18 9.63 0.97
C GLY A 61 -10.50 9.46 -0.39
N HIS A 62 -10.75 8.34 -1.05
CA HIS A 62 -10.09 7.97 -2.30
C HIS A 62 -11.10 7.58 -3.36
N LEU A 63 -10.81 7.98 -4.60
CA LEU A 63 -11.42 7.42 -5.80
C LEU A 63 -10.31 6.86 -6.67
N SER A 64 -10.36 5.57 -6.97
CA SER A 64 -9.40 4.92 -7.87
C SER A 64 -10.11 4.11 -8.93
N THR A 65 -9.46 3.99 -10.09
CA THR A 65 -9.85 3.07 -11.15
C THR A 65 -8.59 2.34 -11.62
N PHE A 66 -8.58 1.02 -11.52
CA PHE A 66 -7.56 0.16 -12.10
C PHE A 66 -8.13 -0.57 -13.31
N ASN A 67 -7.38 -0.55 -14.41
CA ASN A 67 -7.75 -1.25 -15.64
C ASN A 67 -6.87 -2.49 -15.79
N TYR A 68 -7.49 -3.62 -16.09
CA TYR A 68 -6.83 -4.89 -16.34
C TYR A 68 -7.05 -5.29 -17.81
N GLU A 69 -5.99 -5.80 -18.45
CA GLU A 69 -6.10 -6.30 -19.82
C GLU A 69 -7.06 -7.49 -19.91
N GLN A 70 -7.06 -8.35 -18.89
CA GLN A 70 -7.98 -9.48 -18.81
C GLN A 70 -9.42 -8.97 -18.70
N GLY A 71 -10.23 -9.31 -19.69
CA GLY A 71 -11.62 -8.92 -19.76
C GLY A 71 -11.87 -7.48 -20.20
N PHE A 72 -10.82 -6.70 -20.52
CA PHE A 72 -10.87 -5.23 -20.56
C PHE A 72 -11.57 -4.69 -19.31
N THR A 73 -11.16 -5.19 -18.15
CA THR A 73 -11.90 -4.98 -16.90
C THR A 73 -11.47 -3.68 -16.23
N ALA A 74 -12.43 -2.82 -15.91
CA ALA A 74 -12.22 -1.64 -15.08
C ALA A 74 -12.77 -1.88 -13.66
N VAL A 75 -11.92 -1.72 -12.66
CA VAL A 75 -12.27 -1.81 -11.24
C VAL A 75 -12.20 -0.42 -10.64
N GLN A 76 -13.35 0.15 -10.31
CA GLN A 76 -13.45 1.44 -9.65
C GLN A 76 -13.78 1.27 -8.16
N THR A 77 -13.06 1.97 -7.30
CA THR A 77 -13.29 1.94 -5.85
C THR A 77 -13.39 3.35 -5.28
N VAL A 78 -14.45 3.58 -4.49
CA VAL A 78 -14.57 4.67 -3.52
C VAL A 78 -14.21 4.12 -2.16
N ALA A 79 -13.14 4.63 -1.56
CA ALA A 79 -12.63 4.13 -0.28
C ALA A 79 -12.45 5.24 0.75
N GLY A 80 -12.61 4.88 2.02
CA GLY A 80 -12.15 5.65 3.16
C GLY A 80 -10.94 4.97 3.79
N SER A 81 -10.01 5.75 4.31
CA SER A 81 -8.80 5.24 4.96
C SER A 81 -8.45 6.09 6.17
N PHE A 82 -7.81 5.50 7.16
CA PHE A 82 -7.43 6.18 8.40
C PHE A 82 -6.19 5.59 9.05
N ALA A 83 -5.53 6.40 9.87
CA ALA A 83 -4.49 6.00 10.80
C ALA A 83 -4.66 6.70 12.15
N VAL A 84 -4.23 6.04 13.22
CA VAL A 84 -4.19 6.56 14.58
C VAL A 84 -2.82 6.28 15.18
N GLY A 85 -2.14 7.32 15.66
CA GLY A 85 -0.84 7.20 16.31
C GLY A 85 -0.95 6.66 17.74
N VAL A 86 -0.03 5.78 18.11
CA VAL A 86 0.02 5.08 19.40
C VAL A 86 1.46 5.13 19.96
N GLY A 87 1.62 5.76 21.12
CA GLY A 87 2.88 5.77 21.87
C GLY A 87 4.08 6.37 21.11
N GLU A 88 3.83 7.31 20.20
CA GLU A 88 4.84 8.05 19.40
C GLU A 88 5.74 7.19 18.50
N ARG A 89 5.50 5.89 18.46
CA ARG A 89 6.33 4.91 17.73
C ARG A 89 5.55 3.96 16.86
N ALA A 90 4.24 3.87 17.04
CA ALA A 90 3.40 3.03 16.23
C ALA A 90 2.19 3.79 15.71
N GLU A 91 1.57 3.25 14.67
CA GLU A 91 0.24 3.64 14.25
C GLU A 91 -0.57 2.40 13.86
N VAL A 92 -1.84 2.40 14.22
CA VAL A 92 -2.83 1.46 13.71
C VAL A 92 -3.54 2.14 12.55
N PHE A 93 -3.71 1.42 11.46
CA PHE A 93 -4.32 1.97 10.25
C PHE A 93 -5.30 1.01 9.61
N GLY A 94 -6.13 1.53 8.72
CA GLY A 94 -7.02 0.71 7.93
C GLY A 94 -7.66 1.45 6.77
N SER A 95 -8.28 0.68 5.89
CA SER A 95 -9.06 1.19 4.78
C SER A 95 -10.26 0.31 4.47
N VAL A 96 -11.29 0.94 3.91
CA VAL A 96 -12.54 0.31 3.56
C VAL A 96 -12.98 0.77 2.18
N GLY A 97 -13.15 -0.18 1.27
CA GLY A 97 -13.85 0.06 -0.01
C GLY A 97 -15.35 0.15 0.24
N VAL A 98 -15.86 1.36 0.40
CA VAL A 98 -17.30 1.60 0.66
C VAL A 98 -18.13 1.24 -0.58
N LEU A 99 -17.56 1.48 -1.76
CA LEU A 99 -18.15 1.11 -3.04
C LEU A 99 -17.05 0.63 -3.98
N THR A 100 -17.16 -0.61 -4.42
CA THR A 100 -16.38 -1.22 -5.49
C THR A 100 -17.33 -1.59 -6.62
N ARG A 101 -16.94 -1.20 -7.82
CA ARG A 101 -17.68 -1.42 -9.07
C ARG A 101 -16.73 -1.99 -10.10
N ILE A 102 -17.11 -3.11 -10.69
CA ILE A 102 -16.34 -3.84 -11.68
C ILE A 102 -17.15 -3.84 -12.97
N ASP A 103 -16.53 -3.36 -14.03
CA ASP A 103 -17.03 -3.44 -15.40
C ASP A 103 -16.08 -4.32 -16.23
N ARG A 104 -16.61 -5.35 -16.88
CA ARG A 104 -15.88 -6.34 -17.67
C ARG A 104 -16.57 -6.50 -19.01
N ASP A 105 -15.91 -6.05 -20.07
CA ASP A 105 -16.51 -6.03 -21.40
C ASP A 105 -16.51 -7.40 -22.07
N LEU A 106 -15.46 -8.20 -21.85
CA LEU A 106 -15.20 -9.38 -22.68
C LEU A 106 -15.78 -10.69 -22.09
N ARG A 107 -16.53 -11.40 -22.95
CA ARG A 107 -17.21 -12.67 -22.66
C ARG A 107 -17.19 -13.63 -23.85
N PRO A 108 -17.01 -14.95 -23.65
CA PRO A 108 -16.80 -15.67 -22.38
C PRO A 108 -15.48 -15.31 -21.67
N LEU A 109 -15.32 -15.71 -20.40
CA LEU A 109 -14.17 -15.36 -19.54
C LEU A 109 -12.84 -15.72 -20.21
N PHE A 110 -12.76 -16.91 -20.80
CA PHE A 110 -11.62 -17.39 -21.58
C PHE A 110 -11.94 -17.29 -23.07
N GLN A 111 -11.06 -16.63 -23.82
CA GLN A 111 -11.22 -16.45 -25.27
C GLN A 111 -10.28 -17.39 -26.02
N SER A 112 -10.84 -18.21 -26.90
CA SER A 112 -10.05 -19.04 -27.79
C SER A 112 -9.23 -18.15 -28.74
N GLY A 113 -7.93 -18.41 -28.84
CA GLY A 113 -7.02 -17.66 -29.71
C GLY A 113 -6.66 -16.26 -29.21
N GLN A 114 -7.15 -15.83 -28.04
CA GLN A 114 -6.82 -14.53 -27.44
C GLN A 114 -6.43 -14.66 -25.95
N PRO A 115 -5.35 -15.40 -25.62
CA PRO A 115 -4.97 -15.68 -24.24
C PRO A 115 -4.53 -14.43 -23.47
N ASN A 116 -4.17 -13.34 -24.16
CA ASN A 116 -3.68 -12.11 -23.51
C ASN A 116 -4.83 -11.30 -22.86
N VAL A 117 -6.04 -11.37 -23.43
CA VAL A 117 -7.21 -10.59 -22.98
C VAL A 117 -8.30 -11.45 -22.35
N GLY A 118 -8.26 -12.77 -22.55
CA GLY A 118 -9.08 -13.71 -21.78
C GLY A 118 -8.44 -14.05 -20.42
N GLY A 119 -9.24 -14.46 -19.45
CA GLY A 119 -8.76 -14.97 -18.17
C GLY A 119 -9.35 -14.30 -16.94
N ALA A 120 -8.98 -14.85 -15.79
CA ALA A 120 -9.30 -14.33 -14.47
C ALA A 120 -8.30 -13.25 -14.04
N ILE A 121 -8.76 -12.34 -13.18
CA ILE A 121 -7.91 -11.37 -12.50
C ILE A 121 -7.65 -11.92 -11.10
N VAL A 122 -6.37 -12.03 -10.71
CA VAL A 122 -5.99 -12.67 -9.44
C VAL A 122 -6.63 -11.98 -8.24
N ASP A 123 -6.71 -10.65 -8.26
CA ASP A 123 -7.32 -9.85 -7.19
C ASP A 123 -8.85 -9.95 -7.17
N PHE A 124 -9.47 -10.33 -8.29
CA PHE A 124 -10.92 -10.40 -8.48
C PHE A 124 -11.33 -11.71 -9.19
N PRO A 125 -11.01 -12.88 -8.61
CA PRO A 125 -11.07 -14.16 -9.33
C PRO A 125 -12.51 -14.66 -9.56
N HIS A 126 -13.48 -14.13 -8.81
CA HIS A 126 -14.88 -14.52 -8.91
C HIS A 126 -15.70 -13.65 -9.88
N VAL A 127 -15.08 -12.67 -10.56
CA VAL A 127 -15.76 -11.81 -11.54
C VAL A 127 -16.14 -12.63 -12.77
N ASN A 128 -17.44 -12.79 -12.99
CA ASN A 128 -18.00 -13.51 -14.14
C ASN A 128 -19.17 -12.78 -14.83
N SER A 129 -19.61 -11.63 -14.29
CA SER A 129 -20.58 -10.73 -14.92
C SER A 129 -19.87 -9.57 -15.62
N ALA A 130 -20.54 -8.87 -16.55
CA ALA A 130 -19.98 -7.63 -17.08
C ALA A 130 -20.01 -6.55 -16.02
N PHE A 131 -21.12 -6.41 -15.30
CA PHE A 131 -21.26 -5.35 -14.34
C PHE A 131 -21.57 -5.93 -12.96
N SER A 132 -20.79 -5.54 -11.95
CA SER A 132 -21.02 -5.96 -10.56
C SER A 132 -22.08 -5.11 -9.84
N GLY A 133 -22.38 -3.92 -10.37
CA GLY A 133 -23.05 -2.87 -9.61
C GLY A 133 -22.15 -2.28 -8.52
N ASN A 134 -22.75 -1.48 -7.65
CA ASN A 134 -22.08 -0.87 -6.51
C ASN A 134 -22.11 -1.84 -5.32
N LYS A 135 -20.95 -2.34 -4.91
CA LYS A 135 -20.84 -3.38 -3.88
C LYS A 135 -19.81 -3.00 -2.84
N PHE A 136 -19.90 -3.59 -1.65
CA PHE A 136 -18.88 -3.40 -0.64
C PHE A 136 -17.58 -4.12 -1.03
N GLY A 137 -16.45 -3.53 -0.68
CA GLY A 137 -15.12 -4.10 -0.90
C GLY A 137 -14.55 -4.80 0.33
N ASP A 138 -13.31 -5.25 0.20
CA ASP A 138 -12.56 -5.79 1.33
C ASP A 138 -12.09 -4.68 2.28
N VAL A 139 -12.02 -5.01 3.57
CA VAL A 139 -11.49 -4.13 4.62
C VAL A 139 -10.04 -4.50 4.89
N VAL A 140 -9.18 -3.50 4.98
CA VAL A 140 -7.78 -3.68 5.38
C VAL A 140 -7.57 -3.07 6.75
N ILE A 141 -6.81 -3.77 7.60
CA ILE A 141 -6.33 -3.27 8.89
C ILE A 141 -4.84 -3.57 8.98
N GLY A 142 -4.07 -2.67 9.56
CA GLY A 142 -2.65 -2.87 9.74
C GLY A 142 -2.05 -2.11 10.91
N LEU A 143 -0.76 -2.36 11.09
CA LEU A 143 0.09 -1.76 12.11
C LEU A 143 1.41 -1.35 11.45
N LYS A 144 1.88 -0.16 11.76
CA LYS A 144 3.23 0.29 11.40
C LYS A 144 3.96 0.74 12.65
N THR A 145 5.23 0.41 12.77
CA THR A 145 6.07 0.78 13.90
C THR A 145 7.41 1.30 13.40
N ASN A 146 7.78 2.49 13.84
CA ASN A 146 9.07 3.08 13.51
C ASN A 146 10.20 2.37 14.29
N ILE A 147 11.29 2.09 13.58
CA ILE A 147 12.58 1.69 14.13
C ILE A 147 13.46 2.93 14.27
N LEU A 148 13.50 3.75 13.21
CA LEU A 148 14.18 5.04 13.16
C LEU A 148 13.18 6.11 12.73
N SER A 149 13.32 7.31 13.26
CA SER A 149 12.47 8.45 12.91
C SER A 149 13.32 9.72 12.86
N GLU A 150 13.12 10.51 11.81
CA GLU A 150 13.76 11.81 11.69
C GLU A 150 13.24 12.79 12.75
N ARG A 151 12.02 12.60 13.26
CA ARG A 151 11.51 13.36 14.42
C ARG A 151 12.40 13.17 15.66
N GLN A 152 13.01 12.00 15.79
CA GLN A 152 13.95 11.66 16.86
C GLN A 152 15.41 11.92 16.47
N GLN A 153 15.66 12.79 15.48
CA GLN A 153 16.99 13.16 14.98
C GLN A 153 17.76 12.00 14.33
N ALA A 154 17.08 10.93 13.90
CA ALA A 154 17.72 9.90 13.07
C ALA A 154 18.02 10.44 11.66
N PRO A 155 19.05 9.94 10.96
CA PRO A 155 19.41 10.42 9.63
C PRO A 155 18.39 10.07 8.54
N LEU A 156 17.51 9.09 8.79
CA LEU A 156 16.39 8.71 7.95
C LEU A 156 15.31 8.04 8.82
N ALA A 157 14.10 7.92 8.29
CA ALA A 157 13.03 7.16 8.91
C ALA A 157 13.03 5.71 8.38
N LEU A 158 12.81 4.74 9.27
CA LEU A 158 12.71 3.32 8.96
C LEU A 158 11.60 2.71 9.81
N ALA A 159 10.73 1.91 9.20
CA ALA A 159 9.61 1.27 9.88
C ALA A 159 9.38 -0.17 9.39
N VAL A 160 8.81 -0.99 10.29
CA VAL A 160 8.16 -2.24 9.94
C VAL A 160 6.67 -1.96 9.76
N ARG A 161 6.08 -2.49 8.68
CA ARG A 161 4.67 -2.27 8.33
C ARG A 161 4.04 -3.62 8.02
N GLY A 162 2.95 -3.94 8.71
CA GLY A 162 2.15 -5.14 8.47
C GLY A 162 0.69 -4.79 8.23
N TRP A 163 0.02 -5.54 7.37
CA TRP A 163 -1.41 -5.38 7.13
C TRP A 163 -2.06 -6.71 6.78
N VAL A 164 -3.37 -6.75 7.00
CA VAL A 164 -4.24 -7.88 6.71
C VAL A 164 -5.49 -7.35 6.02
N LYS A 165 -5.86 -8.01 4.92
CA LYS A 165 -7.12 -7.84 4.19
C LYS A 165 -8.11 -8.88 4.69
N LEU A 166 -9.28 -8.41 5.10
CA LEU A 166 -10.40 -9.20 5.53
C LEU A 166 -11.38 -9.37 4.34
N PRO A 167 -11.86 -10.60 4.06
CA PRO A 167 -12.72 -10.87 2.91
C PRO A 167 -14.18 -10.42 3.17
N THR A 168 -14.40 -9.12 3.25
CA THR A 168 -15.70 -8.50 3.55
C THR A 168 -16.51 -8.14 2.32
N GLY A 169 -15.92 -8.20 1.12
CA GLY A 169 -16.62 -7.88 -0.12
C GLY A 169 -17.67 -8.91 -0.54
N ASP A 170 -18.39 -8.62 -1.63
CA ASP A 170 -19.43 -9.49 -2.17
C ASP A 170 -18.80 -10.52 -3.12
N ARG A 171 -18.68 -11.78 -2.64
CA ARG A 171 -18.11 -12.89 -3.41
C ARG A 171 -18.90 -13.21 -4.68
N LYS A 172 -20.22 -13.00 -4.70
CA LYS A 172 -21.05 -13.25 -5.90
C LYS A 172 -20.81 -12.17 -6.95
N ALA A 173 -20.60 -10.93 -6.51
CA ALA A 173 -20.28 -9.82 -7.40
C ALA A 173 -18.79 -9.77 -7.80
N GLY A 174 -17.94 -10.53 -7.11
CA GLY A 174 -16.51 -10.64 -7.40
C GLY A 174 -15.66 -9.53 -6.80
N THR A 175 -16.17 -8.73 -5.85
CA THR A 175 -15.43 -7.62 -5.23
C THR A 175 -14.50 -8.04 -4.08
N THR A 176 -14.33 -9.34 -3.88
CA THR A 176 -13.43 -9.96 -2.90
C THR A 176 -12.85 -11.23 -3.49
N THR A 177 -11.65 -11.62 -3.04
CA THR A 177 -11.12 -12.97 -3.28
C THR A 177 -11.87 -14.02 -2.46
N GLY A 178 -12.55 -13.60 -1.39
CA GLY A 178 -13.17 -14.48 -0.40
C GLY A 178 -12.17 -15.12 0.56
N GLU A 179 -10.91 -14.70 0.52
CA GLU A 179 -9.80 -15.26 1.30
C GLU A 179 -9.13 -14.16 2.12
N LEU A 180 -8.59 -14.58 3.26
CA LEU A 180 -7.78 -13.74 4.13
C LEU A 180 -6.38 -13.61 3.51
N ASP A 181 -5.85 -12.40 3.47
CA ASP A 181 -4.60 -12.06 2.79
C ASP A 181 -3.85 -10.98 3.59
N GLY A 182 -2.55 -10.82 3.38
CA GLY A 182 -1.77 -9.89 4.17
C GLY A 182 -0.30 -9.89 3.80
N ALA A 183 0.40 -8.88 4.28
CA ALA A 183 1.84 -8.77 4.07
C ALA A 183 2.52 -8.08 5.25
N VAL A 184 3.81 -8.37 5.41
CA VAL A 184 4.71 -7.64 6.31
C VAL A 184 5.88 -7.11 5.50
N GLY A 185 6.36 -5.92 5.82
CA GLY A 185 7.33 -5.22 5.00
C GLY A 185 8.15 -4.19 5.76
N LEU A 186 9.09 -3.61 5.03
CA LEU A 186 9.90 -2.49 5.49
C LEU A 186 9.56 -1.26 4.68
N VAL A 187 9.53 -0.11 5.35
CA VAL A 187 9.40 1.20 4.74
C VAL A 187 10.57 2.04 5.21
N MET A 188 11.23 2.74 4.29
CA MET A 188 12.22 3.75 4.61
C MET A 188 11.85 5.05 3.93
N SER A 189 12.07 6.18 4.59
CA SER A 189 11.81 7.47 3.98
C SER A 189 12.68 8.58 4.53
N LYS A 190 12.80 9.67 3.77
CA LYS A 190 13.52 10.87 4.17
C LYS A 190 12.92 12.12 3.53
N ALA A 191 12.78 13.18 4.33
CA ALA A 191 12.48 14.50 3.80
C ALA A 191 13.75 15.17 3.22
N VAL A 192 13.62 15.75 2.03
CA VAL A 192 14.66 16.52 1.35
C VAL A 192 14.04 17.83 0.84
N GLY A 193 14.19 18.90 1.63
CA GLY A 193 13.49 20.15 1.38
C GLY A 193 11.97 19.96 1.43
N ASN A 194 11.29 20.26 0.32
CA ASN A 194 9.83 20.13 0.20
C ASN A 194 9.39 18.79 -0.42
N ALA A 195 10.31 17.82 -0.55
CA ALA A 195 10.03 16.50 -1.11
C ALA A 195 10.25 15.41 -0.07
N GLU A 196 9.49 14.32 -0.17
CA GLU A 196 9.71 13.09 0.57
C GLU A 196 10.21 12.01 -0.39
N ILE A 197 11.35 11.41 -0.08
CA ILE A 197 11.85 10.22 -0.78
C ILE A 197 11.47 9.02 0.08
N ALA A 198 10.73 8.07 -0.49
CA ALA A 198 10.33 6.86 0.21
C ALA A 198 10.56 5.63 -0.66
N ALA A 199 10.94 4.54 0.00
CA ALA A 199 11.05 3.21 -0.59
C ALA A 199 10.42 2.20 0.35
N HIS A 200 9.68 1.24 -0.20
CA HIS A 200 9.07 0.19 0.59
C HIS A 200 9.13 -1.16 -0.13
N SER A 201 9.12 -2.23 0.67
CA SER A 201 9.03 -3.60 0.20
C SER A 201 8.05 -4.35 1.09
N GLN A 202 7.35 -5.33 0.52
CA GLN A 202 6.38 -6.16 1.22
C GLN A 202 6.66 -7.63 0.89
N PHE A 203 6.53 -8.47 1.90
CA PHE A 203 6.64 -9.91 1.84
C PHE A 203 5.25 -10.49 2.13
N VAL A 204 4.74 -11.26 1.18
CA VAL A 204 3.45 -11.96 1.20
C VAL A 204 3.69 -13.43 1.51
#